data_AF-A0A951HEV3-F1
#
_entry.id   AF-A0A951HEV3-F1
#
_cell.length_a   1.000
_cell.length_b   1.000
_cell.length_c   1.000
_cell.angle_alpha   90.00
_cell.angle_beta   90.00
_cell.angle_gamma   90.00
#
_symmetry.space_group_name_H-M   'P 1'
#
loop_
_entity.id
_entity.type
_entity.pdbx_description
1 polymer ?
#
loop_
_entity_poly.entity_id
_entity_poly.type
_entity_poly.pdbx_seq_one_letter_code
_entity_poly.pdbx_strand_id
1 'polypeptide(L)'
;MRRLLASALAVLPSPVLAADWWYLSVTGDPGDQYAAYADLGSRSRTGDRVTISEASEYERATERGIVSGRFRTVYDCRARTAQIVDAIFYGPDGRERERSSGDPAPHGIEAGSVYEMKMQFACGETEGLEQLGRLGVREQALLLFRDRTRYLAAHSAKR
;
A
#
# COMPACT_ATOMS: atom_id res chain seq x y z
N MET A 1 -20.24 3.37 57.83
CA MET A 1 -19.17 2.68 57.08
C MET A 1 -19.49 2.72 55.59
N ARG A 2 -18.83 3.56 54.79
CA ARG A 2 -18.95 3.57 53.32
C ARG A 2 -17.75 2.83 52.74
N ARG A 3 -17.98 1.70 52.07
CA ARG A 3 -16.95 0.97 51.31
C ARG A 3 -16.87 1.59 49.91
N LEU A 4 -15.75 2.24 49.61
CA LEU A 4 -15.39 2.68 48.26
C LEU A 4 -14.92 1.44 47.48
N LEU A 5 -15.75 0.93 46.56
CA LEU A 5 -15.29 -0.01 45.55
C LEU A 5 -14.45 0.79 44.53
N ALA A 6 -13.14 0.63 44.61
CA ALA A 6 -12.22 1.06 43.58
C ALA A 6 -12.35 0.07 42.40
N SER A 7 -13.17 0.44 41.41
CA SER A 7 -13.21 -0.26 40.12
C SER A 7 -11.88 -0.01 39.40
N ALA A 8 -10.97 -0.97 39.47
CA ALA A 8 -9.79 -1.01 38.64
C ALA A 8 -10.23 -1.13 37.17
N LEU A 9 -10.19 -0.02 36.43
CA LEU A 9 -10.29 -0.02 34.98
C LEU A 9 -9.08 -0.80 34.43
N ALA A 10 -9.29 -2.07 34.10
CA ALA A 10 -8.35 -2.82 33.29
C ALA A 10 -8.34 -2.19 31.90
N VAL A 11 -7.34 -1.34 31.63
CA VAL A 11 -7.02 -0.89 30.28
C VAL A 11 -6.51 -2.12 29.53
N LEU A 12 -7.41 -2.83 28.87
CA LEU A 12 -7.01 -3.90 27.95
C LEU A 12 -6.26 -3.23 26.81
N PRO A 13 -5.03 -3.65 26.49
CA PRO A 13 -4.33 -3.17 25.32
C PRO A 13 -5.16 -3.56 24.10
N SER A 14 -5.77 -2.58 23.45
CA SER A 14 -6.37 -2.81 22.13
C SER A 14 -5.24 -3.24 21.20
N PRO A 15 -5.36 -4.37 20.49
CA PRO A 15 -4.42 -4.70 19.45
C PRO A 15 -4.47 -3.56 18.44
N VAL A 16 -3.41 -2.76 18.40
CA VAL A 16 -3.16 -1.87 17.26
C VAL A 16 -2.94 -2.83 16.11
N LEU A 17 -3.97 -3.01 15.27
CA LEU A 17 -3.83 -3.66 13.98
C LEU A 17 -2.87 -2.78 13.19
N ALA A 18 -1.58 -3.12 13.26
CA ALA A 18 -0.56 -2.49 12.45
C ALA A 18 -0.95 -2.71 10.99
N ALA A 19 -0.84 -1.66 10.17
CA ALA A 19 -1.06 -1.80 8.74
C ALA A 19 0.01 -2.75 8.18
N ASP A 20 -0.41 -3.94 7.77
CA ASP A 20 0.47 -4.93 7.17
C ASP A 20 0.68 -4.56 5.70
N TRP A 21 1.72 -3.76 5.45
CA TRP A 21 2.15 -3.39 4.10
C TRP A 21 2.99 -4.51 3.49
N TRP A 22 2.49 -5.05 2.37
CA TRP A 22 3.18 -6.08 1.60
C TRP A 22 3.87 -5.45 0.41
N TYR A 23 5.17 -5.74 0.26
CA TYR A 23 5.90 -5.38 -0.95
C TYR A 23 5.38 -6.23 -2.12
N LEU A 24 5.13 -5.58 -3.25
CA LEU A 24 4.59 -6.21 -4.44
C LEU A 24 5.58 -6.27 -5.61
N SER A 25 6.37 -5.22 -5.86
CA SER A 25 7.36 -5.25 -6.94
C SER A 25 8.30 -4.05 -6.89
N VAL A 26 9.43 -4.14 -7.59
CA VAL A 26 10.16 -2.98 -8.12
C VAL A 26 9.93 -2.96 -9.61
N THR A 27 9.32 -1.90 -10.12
CA THR A 27 9.37 -1.61 -11.56
C THR A 27 9.48 -0.12 -11.78
N GLY A 28 10.08 0.21 -12.92
CA GLY A 28 9.95 1.48 -13.59
C GLY A 28 10.61 1.34 -14.95
N ASP A 29 10.30 2.24 -15.87
CA ASP A 29 11.23 2.54 -16.96
C ASP A 29 12.61 2.88 -16.35
N PRO A 30 13.73 2.68 -17.07
CA PRO A 30 15.05 3.10 -16.62
C PRO A 30 15.07 4.63 -16.39
N GLY A 31 14.72 5.05 -15.17
CA GLY A 31 14.52 6.45 -14.78
C GLY A 31 13.61 6.61 -13.55
N ASP A 32 12.54 5.80 -13.45
CA ASP A 32 11.51 5.93 -12.41
C ASP A 32 11.28 4.61 -11.66
N GLN A 33 12.36 4.00 -11.16
CA GLN A 33 12.25 2.81 -10.33
C GLN A 33 11.54 3.13 -9.02
N TYR A 34 10.47 2.40 -8.72
CA TYR A 34 9.76 2.49 -7.44
C TYR A 34 9.45 1.11 -6.88
N ALA A 35 9.37 1.03 -5.56
CA ALA A 35 8.81 -0.10 -4.85
C ALA A 35 7.32 0.10 -4.63
N ALA A 36 6.51 -0.90 -5.00
CA ALA A 36 5.08 -0.92 -4.77
C ALA A 36 4.74 -1.70 -3.49
N TYR A 37 3.77 -1.19 -2.73
CA TYR A 37 3.25 -1.81 -1.53
C TYR A 37 1.73 -1.82 -1.53
N ALA A 38 1.11 -2.80 -0.87
CA ALA A 38 -0.33 -2.82 -0.60
C ALA A 38 -0.63 -3.13 0.87
N ASP A 39 -1.66 -2.47 1.41
CA ASP A 39 -2.15 -2.66 2.78
C ASP A 39 -3.29 -3.69 2.78
N LEU A 40 -2.99 -4.92 3.22
CA LEU A 40 -3.98 -6.01 3.26
C LEU A 40 -5.13 -5.72 4.22
N GLY A 41 -4.88 -4.96 5.30
CA GLY A 41 -5.91 -4.59 6.27
C GLY A 41 -6.97 -3.66 5.67
N SER A 42 -6.61 -2.93 4.61
CA SER A 42 -7.52 -2.05 3.87
C SER A 42 -8.34 -2.75 2.79
N ARG A 43 -8.08 -4.05 2.54
CA ARG A 43 -8.72 -4.79 1.45
C ARG A 43 -10.20 -5.02 1.74
N SER A 44 -11.06 -4.51 0.86
CA SER A 44 -12.51 -4.70 0.92
C SER A 44 -13.03 -5.23 -0.42
N ARG A 45 -13.89 -6.26 -0.40
CA ARG A 45 -14.44 -6.90 -1.60
C ARG A 45 -15.95 -6.72 -1.69
N THR A 46 -16.45 -6.43 -2.89
CA THR A 46 -17.89 -6.44 -3.23
C THR A 46 -18.06 -7.11 -4.59
N GLY A 47 -18.50 -8.38 -4.59
CA GLY A 47 -18.55 -9.20 -5.80
C GLY A 47 -17.16 -9.40 -6.41
N ASP A 48 -17.05 -9.11 -7.71
CA ASP A 48 -15.78 -9.19 -8.47
C ASP A 48 -14.86 -7.99 -8.21
N ARG A 49 -15.30 -6.98 -7.46
CA ARG A 49 -14.52 -5.76 -7.20
C ARG A 49 -13.82 -5.78 -5.86
N VAL A 50 -12.55 -5.38 -5.85
CA VAL A 50 -11.72 -5.24 -4.64
C VAL A 50 -11.18 -3.83 -4.55
N THR A 51 -11.42 -3.15 -3.43
CA THR A 51 -10.76 -1.90 -3.09
C THR A 51 -9.60 -2.18 -2.14
N ILE A 52 -8.45 -1.57 -2.40
CA ILE A 52 -7.25 -1.70 -1.57
C ILE A 52 -6.47 -0.38 -1.55
N SER A 53 -5.78 -0.12 -0.44
CA SER A 53 -4.83 0.98 -0.33
C SER A 53 -3.44 0.51 -0.73
N GLU A 54 -2.77 1.33 -1.53
CA GLU A 54 -1.46 1.06 -2.07
C GLU A 54 -0.50 2.20 -1.77
N ALA A 55 0.79 1.92 -1.89
CA ALA A 55 1.82 2.92 -1.86
C ALA A 55 2.87 2.63 -2.91
N SER A 56 3.49 3.69 -3.40
CA SER A 56 4.71 3.62 -4.19
C SER A 56 5.77 4.45 -3.51
N GLU A 57 6.99 3.93 -3.43
CA GLU A 57 8.16 4.65 -2.92
C GLU A 57 9.21 4.67 -4.04
N TYR A 58 9.51 5.84 -4.57
CA TYR A 58 10.49 6.01 -5.64
C TYR A 58 11.90 5.94 -5.06
N GLU A 59 12.84 5.37 -5.82
CA GLU A 59 14.27 5.35 -5.46
C GLU A 59 14.83 6.77 -5.35
N ARG A 60 14.40 7.64 -6.27
CA ARG A 60 14.78 9.05 -6.36
C ARG A 60 13.56 9.92 -6.53
N ALA A 61 13.69 11.21 -6.26
CA ALA A 61 12.63 12.16 -6.57
C ALA A 61 12.40 12.17 -8.10
N THR A 62 11.13 12.08 -8.51
CA THR A 62 10.75 12.29 -9.91
C THR A 62 11.07 13.72 -10.35
N GLU A 63 10.96 14.04 -11.64
CA GLU A 63 11.12 15.42 -12.14
C GLU A 63 10.15 16.42 -11.47
N ARG A 64 9.04 15.93 -10.93
CA ARG A 64 8.03 16.71 -10.19
C ARG A 64 8.34 16.85 -8.69
N GLY A 65 9.47 16.32 -8.23
CA GLY A 65 9.87 16.35 -6.82
C GLY A 65 9.09 15.38 -5.93
N ILE A 66 8.49 14.33 -6.51
CA ILE A 66 7.71 13.31 -5.78
C ILE A 66 8.64 12.15 -5.38
N VAL A 67 8.57 11.71 -4.13
CA VAL A 67 9.34 10.54 -3.64
C VAL A 67 8.45 9.39 -3.17
N SER A 68 7.16 9.64 -2.99
CA SER A 68 6.18 8.60 -2.65
C SER A 68 4.77 8.97 -3.09
N GLY A 69 3.96 7.95 -3.34
CA GLY A 69 2.53 8.06 -3.63
C GLY A 69 1.73 7.14 -2.73
N ARG A 70 0.52 7.56 -2.38
CA ARG A 70 -0.51 6.76 -1.70
C ARG A 70 -1.73 6.72 -2.58
N PHE A 71 -2.26 5.53 -2.79
CA PHE A 71 -3.36 5.31 -3.72
C PHE A 71 -4.46 4.52 -3.05
N ARG A 72 -5.70 4.84 -3.39
CA ARG A 72 -6.83 3.94 -3.17
C ARG A 72 -7.24 3.43 -4.54
N THR A 73 -7.12 2.13 -4.75
CA THR A 73 -7.35 1.51 -6.05
C THR A 73 -8.51 0.53 -5.98
N VAL A 74 -9.37 0.56 -6.98
CA VAL A 74 -10.44 -0.42 -7.19
C VAL A 74 -10.04 -1.31 -8.35
N TYR A 75 -9.98 -2.61 -8.10
CA TYR A 75 -9.76 -3.65 -9.09
C TYR A 75 -11.09 -4.34 -9.40
N ASP A 76 -11.33 -4.63 -10.68
CA ASP A 76 -12.35 -5.59 -11.11
C ASP A 76 -11.64 -6.89 -11.52
N CYS A 77 -11.67 -7.89 -10.65
CA CYS A 77 -10.92 -9.13 -10.80
C CYS A 77 -11.35 -9.93 -12.04
N ARG A 78 -12.62 -9.80 -12.44
CA ARG A 78 -13.16 -10.51 -13.60
C ARG A 78 -12.87 -9.77 -14.89
N ALA A 79 -13.11 -8.45 -14.91
CA ALA A 79 -12.87 -7.63 -16.09
C ALA A 79 -11.39 -7.29 -16.31
N ARG A 80 -10.53 -7.57 -15.31
CA ARG A 80 -9.09 -7.24 -15.29
C ARG A 80 -8.84 -5.75 -15.55
N THR A 81 -9.55 -4.92 -14.80
CA THR A 81 -9.40 -3.46 -14.84
C THR A 81 -9.01 -2.90 -13.48
N ALA A 82 -8.32 -1.76 -13.51
CA ALA A 82 -7.98 -0.98 -12.33
C ALA A 82 -8.53 0.44 -12.48
N GLN A 83 -8.90 1.05 -11.35
CA GLN A 83 -9.23 2.46 -11.26
C GLN A 83 -8.63 3.02 -9.97
N ILE A 84 -7.73 3.99 -10.09
CA ILE A 84 -7.31 4.77 -8.93
C ILE A 84 -8.45 5.73 -8.61
N VAL A 85 -8.96 5.74 -7.38
CA VAL A 85 -10.08 6.60 -6.94
C VAL A 85 -9.66 7.71 -5.98
N ASP A 86 -8.42 7.64 -5.47
CA ASP A 86 -7.77 8.70 -4.70
C ASP A 86 -6.26 8.50 -4.82
N ALA A 87 -5.52 9.59 -5.02
CA ALA A 87 -4.07 9.58 -5.06
C ALA A 87 -3.50 10.79 -4.32
N ILE A 88 -2.51 10.55 -3.46
CA ILE A 88 -1.78 11.60 -2.74
C ILE A 88 -0.29 11.39 -2.95
N PHE A 89 0.41 12.43 -3.37
CA PHE A 89 1.83 12.40 -3.66
C PHE A 89 2.60 13.27 -2.67
N TYR A 90 3.76 12.79 -2.24
CA TYR A 90 4.57 13.45 -1.22
C TYR A 90 5.98 13.72 -1.73
N GLY A 91 6.54 14.85 -1.29
CA GLY A 91 7.92 15.24 -1.56
C GLY A 91 8.91 14.68 -0.54
N PRO A 92 10.22 14.96 -0.71
CA PRO A 92 11.28 14.48 0.18
C PRO A 92 11.18 15.02 1.61
N ASP A 93 10.49 16.14 1.82
CA ASP A 93 10.18 16.72 3.12
C ASP A 93 8.96 16.07 3.81
N GLY A 94 8.38 15.05 3.17
CA GLY A 94 7.18 14.34 3.63
C GLY A 94 5.89 15.15 3.56
N ARG A 95 5.92 16.32 2.93
CA ARG A 95 4.72 17.14 2.73
C ARG A 95 3.98 16.70 1.48
N GLU A 96 2.65 16.79 1.53
CA GLU A 96 1.77 16.61 0.37
C GLU A 96 2.15 17.65 -0.70
N ARG A 97 2.42 17.16 -1.91
CA ARG A 97 2.73 17.99 -3.09
C ARG A 97 1.52 18.11 -3.99
N GLU A 98 0.77 17.02 -4.09
CA GLU A 98 -0.34 16.89 -5.01
C GLU A 98 -1.34 15.88 -4.47
N ARG A 99 -2.62 16.15 -4.72
CA ARG A 99 -3.71 15.22 -4.54
C ARG A 99 -4.56 15.20 -5.80
N SER A 100 -4.91 14.00 -6.24
CA SER A 100 -5.77 13.77 -7.38
C SER A 100 -6.95 12.90 -6.98
N SER A 101 -8.12 13.15 -7.56
CA SER A 101 -9.30 12.29 -7.44
C SER A 101 -9.16 10.96 -8.19
N GLY A 102 -7.99 10.67 -8.75
CA GLY A 102 -7.70 9.44 -9.46
C GLY A 102 -8.14 9.45 -10.92
N ASP A 103 -8.31 8.26 -11.49
CA ASP A 103 -8.62 8.04 -12.89
C ASP A 103 -10.11 8.32 -13.17
N PRO A 104 -10.45 9.01 -14.28
CA PRO A 104 -11.84 9.30 -14.64
C PRO A 104 -12.63 8.03 -15.00
N ALA A 105 -11.95 6.95 -15.37
CA ALA A 105 -12.55 5.66 -15.69
C ALA A 105 -11.56 4.51 -15.42
N PRO A 106 -12.05 3.27 -15.24
CA PRO A 106 -11.17 2.11 -15.16
C PRO A 106 -10.37 1.91 -16.45
N HIS A 107 -9.11 1.49 -16.31
CA HIS A 107 -8.24 1.11 -17.42
C HIS A 107 -7.95 -0.39 -17.39
N GLY A 108 -7.68 -0.96 -18.58
CA GLY A 108 -7.32 -2.37 -18.71
C GLY A 108 -5.94 -2.66 -18.12
N ILE A 109 -5.79 -3.83 -17.51
CA ILE A 109 -4.52 -4.27 -16.91
C ILE A 109 -3.78 -5.18 -17.90
N GLU A 110 -2.60 -4.73 -18.32
CA GLU A 110 -1.71 -5.49 -19.20
C GLU A 110 -1.07 -6.67 -18.45
N ALA A 111 -0.94 -7.81 -19.14
CA ALA A 111 -0.26 -8.99 -18.61
C ALA A 111 1.25 -8.73 -18.42
N GLY A 112 1.82 -9.24 -17.33
CA GLY A 112 3.20 -9.00 -16.90
C GLY A 112 3.43 -7.63 -16.25
N SER A 113 2.44 -6.75 -16.20
CA SER A 113 2.57 -5.42 -15.59
C SER A 113 2.54 -5.46 -14.07
N VAL A 114 2.99 -4.39 -13.41
CA VAL A 114 2.80 -4.24 -11.95
C VAL A 114 1.33 -4.17 -11.56
N TYR A 115 0.48 -3.60 -12.41
CA TYR A 115 -0.94 -3.58 -12.14
C TYR A 115 -1.54 -4.99 -12.14
N GLU A 116 -1.03 -5.91 -12.96
CA GLU A 116 -1.44 -7.31 -12.88
C GLU A 116 -1.02 -7.93 -11.55
N MET A 117 0.23 -7.77 -11.13
CA MET A 117 0.70 -8.31 -9.85
C MET A 117 -0.10 -7.74 -8.66
N LYS A 118 -0.37 -6.42 -8.67
CA LYS A 118 -1.21 -5.77 -7.67
C LYS A 118 -2.63 -6.31 -7.67
N MET A 119 -3.22 -6.49 -8.86
CA MET A 119 -4.56 -7.06 -9.00
C MET A 119 -4.59 -8.50 -8.50
N GLN A 120 -3.68 -9.38 -8.90
CA GLN A 120 -3.62 -10.77 -8.44
C GLN A 120 -3.52 -10.84 -6.91
N PHE A 121 -2.68 -10.00 -6.32
CA PHE A 121 -2.55 -9.86 -4.87
C PHE A 121 -3.87 -9.40 -4.22
N ALA A 122 -4.49 -8.33 -4.74
CA ALA A 122 -5.76 -7.81 -4.24
C ALA A 122 -6.89 -8.85 -4.38
N CYS A 123 -6.95 -9.53 -5.51
CA CYS A 123 -7.94 -10.53 -5.85
C CYS A 123 -7.74 -11.86 -5.11
N GLY A 124 -6.61 -12.05 -4.43
CA GLY A 124 -6.33 -13.25 -3.65
C GLY A 124 -5.96 -14.46 -4.51
N GLU A 125 -5.44 -14.22 -5.71
CA GLU A 125 -4.91 -15.27 -6.58
C GLU A 125 -3.54 -15.69 -6.04
N THR A 126 -3.48 -16.90 -5.47
CA THR A 126 -2.33 -17.43 -4.72
C THR A 126 -1.06 -17.58 -5.55
N GLU A 127 -1.16 -17.71 -6.87
CA GLU A 127 0.01 -17.82 -7.75
C GLU A 127 0.89 -16.56 -7.70
N GLY A 128 0.30 -15.37 -7.61
CA GLY A 128 1.05 -14.13 -7.47
C GLY A 128 1.81 -14.04 -6.13
N LEU A 129 1.22 -14.55 -5.04
CA LEU A 129 1.85 -14.58 -3.72
C LEU A 129 3.02 -15.58 -3.64
N GLU A 130 2.90 -16.75 -4.27
CA GLU A 130 3.98 -17.73 -4.32
C GLU A 130 5.17 -17.24 -5.17
N GLN A 131 4.90 -16.49 -6.24
CA GLN A 131 5.95 -15.87 -7.06
C GLN A 131 6.73 -14.80 -6.28
N LEU A 132 6.03 -13.98 -5.48
CA LEU A 132 6.66 -13.01 -4.58
C LEU A 132 7.45 -13.68 -3.45
N GLY A 133 6.98 -14.82 -2.95
CA GLY A 133 7.69 -15.63 -1.96
C GLY A 133 8.98 -16.24 -2.51
N ARG A 134 8.98 -16.70 -3.77
CA ARG A 134 10.15 -17.33 -4.42
C ARG A 134 11.26 -16.36 -4.81
N LEU A 135 10.93 -15.09 -5.06
CA LEU A 135 11.88 -14.08 -5.52
C LEU A 135 12.75 -13.46 -4.40
N GLY A 136 12.72 -13.99 -3.15
CA GLY A 136 13.52 -13.43 -2.03
C GLY A 136 13.18 -11.97 -1.72
N VAL A 137 12.01 -11.54 -2.16
CA VAL A 137 11.59 -10.14 -2.29
C VAL A 137 11.56 -9.42 -0.95
N ARG A 138 11.25 -10.16 0.11
CA ARG A 138 11.21 -9.65 1.48
C ARG A 138 12.59 -9.17 1.94
N GLU A 139 13.67 -9.88 1.60
CA GLU A 139 15.03 -9.48 1.97
C GLU A 139 15.57 -8.36 1.06
N GLN A 140 15.28 -8.38 -0.24
CA GLN A 140 15.72 -7.32 -1.16
C GLN A 140 15.00 -5.99 -0.90
N ALA A 141 13.70 -6.01 -0.60
CA ALA A 141 12.96 -4.81 -0.17
C ALA A 141 13.48 -4.28 1.16
N LEU A 142 13.79 -5.16 2.12
CA LEU A 142 14.40 -4.76 3.39
C LEU A 142 15.81 -4.18 3.21
N LEU A 143 16.58 -4.63 2.22
CA LEU A 143 17.91 -4.08 1.93
C LEU A 143 17.84 -2.72 1.21
N LEU A 144 16.92 -2.55 0.25
CA LEU A 144 16.72 -1.27 -0.46
C LEU A 144 16.10 -0.18 0.44
N PHE A 145 15.30 -0.56 1.44
CA PHE A 145 14.52 0.38 2.26
C PHE A 145 14.79 0.28 3.78
N ARG A 146 15.93 -0.30 4.18
CA ARG A 146 16.28 -0.53 5.60
C ARG A 146 16.30 0.74 6.46
N ASP A 147 16.55 1.91 5.87
CA ASP A 147 16.46 3.21 6.56
C ASP A 147 15.04 3.83 6.54
N ARG A 148 14.17 3.39 5.63
CA ARG A 148 12.84 4.00 5.37
C ARG A 148 11.70 3.37 6.18
N THR A 149 11.93 2.23 6.84
CA THR A 149 10.96 1.60 7.77
C THR A 149 10.61 2.52 8.96
N ARG A 150 11.54 3.39 9.38
CA ARG A 150 11.25 4.46 10.36
C ARG A 150 10.26 5.51 9.83
N TYR A 151 10.29 5.78 8.52
CA TYR A 151 9.41 6.75 7.88
C TYR A 151 7.96 6.25 7.82
N LEU A 152 7.75 4.98 7.45
CA LEU A 152 6.41 4.39 7.39
C LEU A 152 5.75 4.26 8.77
N ALA A 153 6.53 3.91 9.81
CA ALA A 153 6.05 3.84 11.19
C ALA A 153 5.67 5.22 11.76
N ALA A 154 6.38 6.29 11.38
CA ALA A 154 6.10 7.65 11.87
C ALA A 154 4.82 8.27 11.26
N HIS A 155 4.37 7.78 10.10
CA HIS A 155 3.29 8.41 9.33
C HIS A 155 1.99 7.61 9.30
N SER A 156 2.01 6.34 9.71
CA SER A 156 0.79 5.55 9.96
C SER A 156 0.06 5.94 11.25
N ALA A 157 0.71 6.70 12.14
CA ALA A 157 0.16 7.17 13.42
C ALA A 157 -0.62 8.51 13.34
N LYS A 158 -0.83 9.08 12.15
CA LYS A 158 -1.53 10.38 11.95
C LYS A 158 -2.96 10.24 11.41
N ARG A 159 -3.61 9.08 11.58
CA ARG A 159 -5.06 8.96 11.34
C ARG A 159 -5.84 9.17 12.63
#